data_AF-G6YH23-F1
#
_entry.id   AF-G6YH23-F1
#
_cell.length_a   1.000
_cell.length_b   1.000
_cell.length_c   1.000
_cell.angle_alpha   90.00
_cell.angle_beta   90.00
_cell.angle_gamma   90.00
#
_symmetry.space_group_name_H-M   'P 1'
#
loop_
_entity.id
_entity.type
_entity.pdbx_description
1 polymer ?
#
loop_
_entity_poly.entity_id
_entity_poly.type
_entity_poly.pdbx_seq_one_letter_code
_entity_poly.pdbx_strand_id
1 'polypeptide(L)'
;MRIFIVHAHPEPNSFNGALTSASQEALSAAGHQVVVSDLYAMGFNPVSDRSNFTTVRDANYYRQQAEEANAAAHDGFAPDIQAEMDKLFWCDALILQLLLTSALRIATAGLESTVAAPDKCILPTHTLNRRLAAMAAQPRRDSKGHCLFGMLV
;
A
#
# COMPACT_ATOMS: atom_id res chain seq x y z
N MET A 1 5.83 -0.62 14.16
CA MET A 1 6.10 -0.39 12.71
C MET A 1 4.98 0.44 12.13
N ARG A 2 5.30 1.18 11.09
CA ARG A 2 4.41 1.99 10.26
C ARG A 2 4.03 1.17 9.03
N ILE A 3 2.75 0.90 8.84
CA ILE A 3 2.24 0.06 7.75
C ILE A 3 1.31 0.90 6.90
N PHE A 4 1.55 0.89 5.60
CA PHE A 4 0.70 1.57 4.63
C PHE A 4 -0.02 0.52 3.77
N ILE A 5 -1.34 0.60 3.72
CA ILE A 5 -2.18 -0.28 2.91
C ILE A 5 -2.79 0.54 1.78
N VAL A 6 -2.54 0.13 0.53
CA VAL A 6 -3.22 0.67 -0.64
C VAL A 6 -4.31 -0.32 -1.03
N HIS A 7 -5.56 0.13 -0.95
CA HIS A 7 -6.76 -0.62 -1.30
C HIS A 7 -7.29 -0.15 -2.66
N ALA A 8 -7.52 -1.10 -3.56
CA ALA A 8 -8.06 -0.81 -4.89
C ALA A 8 -9.20 -1.78 -5.24
N HIS A 9 -10.41 -1.48 -4.76
CA HIS A 9 -11.63 -2.16 -5.16
C HIS A 9 -12.84 -1.21 -5.21
N PRO A 10 -13.68 -1.25 -6.27
CA PRO A 10 -14.83 -0.35 -6.38
C PRO A 10 -15.99 -0.72 -5.43
N GLU A 11 -16.14 -2.01 -5.10
CA GLU A 11 -17.19 -2.48 -4.18
C GLU A 11 -16.66 -2.56 -2.73
N PRO A 12 -17.20 -1.76 -1.78
CA PRO A 12 -16.75 -1.71 -0.39
C PRO A 12 -16.95 -3.03 0.38
N ASN A 13 -18.02 -3.76 0.10
CA ASN A 13 -18.32 -5.03 0.78
C ASN A 13 -17.68 -6.25 0.09
N SER A 14 -16.72 -6.00 -0.80
CA SER A 14 -15.99 -7.06 -1.48
C SER A 14 -15.11 -7.85 -0.52
N PHE A 15 -14.69 -9.03 -0.96
CA PHE A 15 -13.66 -9.80 -0.25
C PHE A 15 -12.37 -9.00 -0.03
N ASN A 16 -11.99 -8.13 -0.98
CA ASN A 16 -10.84 -7.23 -0.82
C ASN A 16 -11.08 -6.18 0.27
N GLY A 17 -12.28 -5.61 0.34
CA GLY A 17 -12.67 -4.67 1.40
C GLY A 17 -12.63 -5.33 2.78
N ALA A 18 -13.17 -6.55 2.88
CA ALA A 18 -13.11 -7.36 4.09
C ALA A 18 -11.67 -7.69 4.52
N LEU A 19 -10.80 -8.09 3.59
CA LEU A 19 -9.38 -8.33 3.88
C LEU A 19 -8.64 -7.07 4.34
N THR A 20 -8.94 -5.91 3.75
CA THR A 20 -8.34 -4.63 4.13
C THR A 20 -8.72 -4.28 5.57
N SER A 21 -10.02 -4.38 5.88
CA SER A 21 -10.56 -4.10 7.21
C SER A 21 -9.96 -5.04 8.26
N ALA A 22 -9.95 -6.34 7.99
CA ALA A 22 -9.36 -7.35 8.88
C ALA A 22 -7.85 -7.12 9.08
N SER A 23 -7.12 -6.71 8.04
CA SER A 23 -5.70 -6.39 8.13
C SER A 23 -5.47 -5.15 9.00
N GLN A 24 -6.25 -4.09 8.80
CA GLN A 24 -6.16 -2.88 9.61
C GLN A 24 -6.42 -3.16 11.09
N GLU A 25 -7.47 -3.92 11.40
CA GLU A 25 -7.81 -4.32 12.78
C GLU A 25 -6.69 -5.15 13.41
N ALA A 26 -6.25 -6.22 12.74
CA ALA A 26 -5.23 -7.13 13.28
C ALA A 26 -3.88 -6.43 13.50
N LEU A 27 -3.45 -5.60 12.54
CA LEU A 27 -2.20 -4.87 12.64
C LEU A 27 -2.23 -3.78 13.72
N SER A 28 -3.36 -3.06 13.83
CA SER A 28 -3.55 -2.07 14.89
C SER A 28 -3.57 -2.73 16.27
N ALA A 29 -4.27 -3.86 16.41
CA ALA A 29 -4.31 -4.64 17.65
C ALA A 29 -2.92 -5.18 18.06
N ALA A 30 -2.03 -5.45 17.10
CA ALA A 30 -0.65 -5.83 17.34
C ALA A 30 0.28 -4.63 17.66
N GLY A 31 -0.25 -3.40 17.76
CA GLY A 31 0.52 -2.20 18.12
C GLY A 31 1.23 -1.52 16.95
N HIS A 32 0.87 -1.83 15.71
CA HIS A 32 1.39 -1.14 14.54
C HIS A 32 0.60 0.16 14.26
N GLN A 33 1.26 1.16 13.68
CA GLN A 33 0.58 2.32 13.12
C GLN A 33 0.17 1.99 11.69
N VAL A 34 -1.12 2.12 11.37
CA VAL A 34 -1.66 1.72 10.07
C VAL A 34 -2.30 2.92 9.39
N VAL A 35 -1.92 3.18 8.14
CA VAL A 35 -2.56 4.14 7.24
C VAL A 35 -3.12 3.37 6.05
N VAL A 36 -4.32 3.76 5.59
CA VAL A 36 -4.98 3.15 4.43
C VAL A 36 -5.28 4.24 3.41
N SER A 37 -4.95 3.97 2.15
CA SER A 37 -5.44 4.75 0.99
C SER A 37 -6.36 3.86 0.16
N ASP A 38 -7.66 4.19 0.18
CA ASP A 38 -8.66 3.57 -0.69
C ASP A 38 -8.75 4.39 -1.98
N LEU A 39 -8.12 3.89 -3.05
CA LEU A 39 -8.00 4.62 -4.30
C LEU A 39 -9.35 4.91 -4.95
N TYR A 40 -10.35 4.03 -4.78
CA TYR A 40 -11.68 4.24 -5.33
C TYR A 40 -12.47 5.24 -4.50
N ALA A 41 -12.45 5.13 -3.17
CA ALA A 41 -13.14 6.09 -2.31
C ALA A 41 -12.54 7.50 -2.39
N MET A 42 -11.23 7.60 -2.62
CA MET A 42 -10.52 8.87 -2.82
C MET A 42 -10.78 9.49 -4.20
N GLY A 43 -11.29 8.72 -5.17
CA GLY A 43 -11.36 9.17 -6.57
C GLY A 43 -9.98 9.44 -7.16
N PHE A 44 -8.97 8.65 -6.77
CA PHE A 44 -7.59 8.82 -7.22
C PHE A 44 -7.50 8.76 -8.75
N ASN A 45 -6.81 9.73 -9.37
CA ASN A 45 -6.60 9.75 -10.81
C ASN A 45 -5.41 8.83 -11.20
N PRO A 46 -5.64 7.71 -11.90
CA PRO A 46 -4.56 6.81 -12.29
C PRO A 46 -3.83 7.26 -13.56
N VAL A 47 -4.30 8.31 -14.24
CA VAL A 47 -3.69 8.79 -15.49
C VAL A 47 -2.44 9.59 -15.15
N SER A 48 -1.29 9.11 -15.63
CA SER A 48 -0.02 9.82 -15.48
C SER A 48 0.17 10.83 -16.61
N ASP A 49 -0.02 12.10 -16.30
CA ASP A 49 0.12 13.21 -17.25
C ASP A 49 0.64 14.49 -16.57
N ARG A 50 0.58 15.63 -17.28
CA ARG A 50 1.07 16.93 -16.77
C ARG A 50 0.37 17.38 -15.48
N SER A 51 -0.83 16.90 -15.19
CA SER A 51 -1.54 17.23 -13.94
C SER A 51 -0.82 16.72 -12.70
N ASN A 52 0.11 15.77 -12.85
CA ASN A 52 0.93 15.27 -11.75
C ASN A 52 1.94 16.29 -11.21
N PHE A 53 2.13 17.42 -11.91
CA PHE A 53 3.18 18.38 -11.60
C PHE A 53 2.64 19.80 -11.46
N THR A 54 3.14 20.52 -10.46
CA THR A 54 2.94 21.98 -10.31
C THR A 54 4.03 22.77 -11.03
N THR A 55 5.10 22.09 -11.47
CA THR A 55 6.19 22.65 -12.27
C THR A 55 6.14 22.12 -13.69
N VAL A 56 6.70 22.88 -14.64
CA VAL A 56 6.79 22.47 -16.04
C VAL A 56 8.23 22.68 -16.50
N ARG A 57 8.87 21.60 -16.94
CA ARG A 57 10.22 21.65 -17.51
C ARG A 57 10.21 22.03 -18.98
N ASP A 58 9.33 21.42 -19.77
CA ASP A 58 9.19 21.72 -21.20
C ASP A 58 7.71 21.86 -21.55
N ALA A 59 7.28 23.10 -21.79
CA ALA A 59 5.89 23.40 -22.14
C ALA A 59 5.49 22.87 -23.52
N ASN A 60 6.45 22.68 -24.43
CA ASN A 60 6.20 22.35 -25.83
C ASN A 60 6.24 20.84 -26.10
N TYR A 61 6.96 20.07 -25.27
CA TYR A 61 7.08 18.62 -25.46
C TYR A 61 7.05 17.87 -24.13
N TYR A 62 6.04 17.01 -23.96
CA TYR A 62 5.87 16.24 -22.72
C TYR A 62 6.74 14.99 -22.70
N ARG A 63 7.61 14.89 -21.70
CA ARG A 63 8.36 13.66 -21.40
C ARG A 63 8.23 13.35 -19.91
N GLN A 64 7.47 12.32 -19.58
CA GLN A 64 7.17 11.87 -18.21
C GLN A 64 8.39 11.89 -17.28
N GLN A 65 9.38 11.02 -17.55
CA GLN A 65 10.60 10.87 -16.73
C GLN A 65 11.35 12.19 -16.50
N ALA A 66 11.21 13.08 -17.46
CA ALA A 66 11.92 14.33 -17.56
C ALA A 66 11.24 15.42 -16.72
N GLU A 67 9.90 15.43 -16.67
CA GLU A 67 9.08 16.24 -15.78
C GLU A 67 9.16 15.71 -14.33
N GLU A 68 9.15 14.39 -14.12
CA GLU A 68 9.33 13.76 -12.80
C GLU A 68 10.67 14.13 -12.16
N ALA A 69 11.77 14.07 -12.93
CA ALA A 69 13.08 14.49 -12.46
C ALA A 69 13.11 16.00 -12.09
N ASN A 70 12.38 16.83 -12.84
CA ASN A 70 12.25 18.25 -12.53
C ASN A 70 11.44 18.47 -11.25
N ALA A 71 10.30 17.80 -11.11
CA ALA A 71 9.45 17.89 -9.93
C ALA A 71 10.17 17.41 -8.68
N ALA A 72 10.92 16.30 -8.75
CA ALA A 72 11.72 15.80 -7.65
C ALA A 72 12.84 16.77 -7.20
N ALA A 73 13.39 17.57 -8.11
CA ALA A 73 14.43 18.55 -7.79
C ALA A 73 13.88 19.88 -7.22
N HIS A 74 12.58 20.15 -7.37
CA HIS A 74 11.96 21.45 -7.06
C HIS A 74 10.67 21.35 -6.25
N ASP A 75 10.42 20.21 -5.59
CA ASP A 75 9.18 19.94 -4.84
C ASP A 75 7.91 20.21 -5.67
N GLY A 76 7.95 19.80 -6.94
CA GLY A 76 7.00 20.17 -7.97
C GLY A 76 5.90 19.15 -8.27
N PHE A 77 5.61 18.22 -7.35
CA PHE A 77 4.53 17.25 -7.50
C PHE A 77 3.18 17.84 -7.10
N ALA A 78 2.10 17.34 -7.71
CA ALA A 78 0.75 17.68 -7.32
C ALA A 78 0.48 17.28 -5.85
N PRO A 79 -0.32 18.04 -5.09
CA PRO A 79 -0.49 17.83 -3.65
C PRO A 79 -1.03 16.44 -3.26
N ASP A 80 -1.92 15.88 -4.07
CA ASP A 80 -2.48 14.55 -3.90
C ASP A 80 -1.43 13.45 -4.10
N ILE A 81 -0.58 13.59 -5.13
CA ILE A 81 0.55 12.69 -5.36
C ILE A 81 1.58 12.79 -4.23
N GLN A 82 1.92 14.01 -3.83
CA GLN A 82 2.88 14.23 -2.75
C GLN A 82 2.39 13.60 -1.44
N ALA A 83 1.10 13.70 -1.13
CA ALA A 83 0.52 13.07 0.06
C ALA A 83 0.67 11.53 0.05
N GLU A 84 0.53 10.88 -1.10
CA GLU A 84 0.76 9.43 -1.21
C GLU A 84 2.26 9.08 -1.14
N MET A 85 3.14 9.90 -1.74
CA MET A 85 4.59 9.76 -1.61
C MET A 85 5.03 9.86 -0.14
N ASP A 86 4.48 10.81 0.61
CA ASP A 86 4.77 11.00 2.03
C ASP A 86 4.38 9.76 2.85
N LYS A 87 3.20 9.16 2.60
CA LYS A 87 2.78 7.90 3.22
C LYS A 87 3.74 6.76 2.89
N LEU A 88 4.22 6.72 1.65
CA LEU A 88 5.20 5.72 1.23
C LEU A 88 6.51 5.92 2.00
N PHE A 89 7.08 7.13 2.05
CA PHE A 89 8.30 7.40 2.84
C PHE A 89 8.11 7.20 4.34
N TRP A 90 6.89 7.40 4.85
CA TRP A 90 6.53 7.12 6.22
C TRP A 90 6.45 5.63 6.54
N CYS A 91 6.09 4.75 5.60
CA CYS A 91 5.87 3.34 5.94
C CYS A 91 7.16 2.51 6.00
N ASP A 92 7.17 1.52 6.91
CA ASP A 92 8.19 0.46 6.98
C ASP A 92 7.77 -0.77 6.14
N ALA A 93 6.45 -0.94 5.92
CA ALA A 93 5.88 -1.98 5.09
C ALA A 93 4.69 -1.46 4.26
N LEU A 94 4.62 -1.88 2.99
CA LEU A 94 3.55 -1.56 2.05
C LEU A 94 2.74 -2.84 1.75
N ILE A 95 1.42 -2.76 1.91
CA ILE A 95 0.47 -3.80 1.52
C ILE A 95 -0.35 -3.29 0.35
N LEU A 96 -0.34 -4.02 -0.76
CA LEU A 96 -1.18 -3.74 -1.91
C LEU A 96 -2.36 -4.73 -1.92
N GLN A 97 -3.55 -4.24 -1.58
CA GLN A 97 -4.78 -5.03 -1.57
C GLN A 97 -5.62 -4.72 -2.80
N LEU A 98 -5.57 -5.62 -3.78
CA LEU A 98 -6.11 -5.40 -5.11
C LEU A 98 -6.49 -6.73 -5.81
N LEU A 99 -7.33 -6.63 -6.84
CA LEU A 99 -7.71 -7.76 -7.69
C LEU A 99 -6.56 -8.12 -8.64
N LEU A 100 -6.22 -9.41 -8.73
CA LEU A 100 -5.27 -9.96 -9.71
C LEU A 100 -5.94 -10.17 -11.08
N THR A 101 -6.58 -9.14 -11.63
CA THR A 101 -7.11 -9.17 -13.01
C THR A 101 -6.10 -8.58 -13.98
N SER A 102 -6.12 -9.00 -15.25
CA SER A 102 -5.21 -8.50 -16.31
C SER A 102 -5.31 -6.98 -16.56
N ALA A 103 -6.36 -6.33 -16.08
CA ALA A 103 -6.54 -4.88 -16.07
C ALA A 103 -5.61 -4.14 -15.06
N LEU A 104 -4.96 -4.88 -14.17
CA LEU A 104 -4.11 -4.36 -13.10
C LEU A 104 -2.87 -3.59 -13.58
N ARG A 105 -2.46 -3.76 -14.84
CA ARG A 105 -1.27 -3.05 -15.36
C ARG A 105 -1.42 -1.53 -15.40
N ILE A 106 -2.62 -0.97 -15.37
CA ILE A 106 -2.81 0.49 -15.47
C ILE A 106 -2.81 1.15 -14.07
N ALA A 107 -3.46 0.53 -13.08
CA ALA A 107 -3.59 1.13 -11.74
C ALA A 107 -2.30 1.06 -10.91
N THR A 108 -1.51 -0.01 -11.06
CA THR A 108 -0.25 -0.14 -10.30
C THR A 108 0.97 0.39 -11.04
N ALA A 109 0.93 0.53 -12.37
CA ALA A 109 2.07 1.08 -13.12
C ALA A 109 2.38 2.53 -12.74
N GLY A 110 1.35 3.34 -12.45
CA GLY A 110 1.54 4.70 -11.93
C GLY A 110 2.17 4.72 -10.53
N LEU A 111 1.86 3.75 -9.67
CA LEU A 111 2.45 3.64 -8.33
C LEU A 111 3.90 3.12 -8.38
N GLU A 112 4.19 2.17 -9.27
CA GLU A 112 5.53 1.60 -9.47
C GLU A 112 6.49 2.58 -10.17
N SER A 113 6.02 3.38 -11.13
CA SER A 113 6.87 4.39 -11.80
C SER A 113 7.18 5.58 -10.89
N THR A 114 6.25 5.93 -9.99
CA THR A 114 6.37 7.11 -9.13
C THR A 114 7.15 6.81 -7.84
N VAL A 115 7.14 5.57 -7.33
CA VAL A 115 7.66 5.27 -5.99
C VAL A 115 8.41 3.93 -5.92
N ALA A 116 9.55 3.84 -6.61
CA ALA A 116 10.53 2.79 -6.36
C ALA A 116 11.47 3.22 -5.21
N ALA A 117 11.19 2.77 -3.98
CA ALA A 117 12.09 2.94 -2.83
C ALA A 117 12.87 1.62 -2.58
N PRO A 118 14.21 1.62 -2.66
CA PRO A 118 15.01 0.39 -2.70
C PRO A 118 14.98 -0.46 -1.41
N ASP A 119 14.54 0.10 -0.28
CA ASP A 119 14.67 -0.54 1.04
C ASP A 119 13.34 -1.06 1.62
N LYS A 120 12.23 -1.02 0.86
CA LYS A 120 10.90 -1.35 1.39
C LYS A 120 10.48 -2.78 1.05
N CYS A 121 9.99 -3.49 2.07
CA CYS A 121 9.43 -4.83 1.90
C CYS A 121 8.04 -4.72 1.24
N ILE A 122 8.00 -4.90 -0.09
CA ILE A 122 6.75 -5.06 -0.84
C ILE A 122 6.28 -6.51 -0.61
N LEU A 123 5.22 -6.68 0.17
CA LEU A 123 4.65 -8.02 0.42
C LEU A 123 3.53 -8.29 -0.59
N PRO A 124 3.74 -9.14 -1.61
CA PRO A 124 2.64 -9.59 -2.45
C PRO A 124 1.65 -10.40 -1.62
N THR A 125 0.35 -10.20 -1.88
CA THR A 125 -0.79 -10.67 -1.07
C THR A 125 -0.75 -12.16 -0.75
N HIS A 126 -0.15 -12.99 -1.62
CA HIS A 126 -0.02 -14.44 -1.41
C HIS A 126 0.95 -14.82 -0.27
N THR A 127 1.94 -13.98 0.02
CA THR A 127 2.94 -14.22 1.09
C THR A 127 2.39 -13.79 2.47
N LEU A 128 1.44 -12.84 2.49
CA LEU A 128 0.79 -12.35 3.72
C LEU A 128 -0.08 -13.44 4.36
N ASN A 129 -0.85 -14.20 3.57
CA ASN A 129 -1.73 -15.26 4.08
C ASN A 129 -0.97 -16.38 4.82
N ARG A 130 0.25 -16.73 4.38
CA ARG A 130 1.08 -17.73 5.09
C ARG A 130 1.67 -17.19 6.39
N ARG A 131 2.01 -15.90 6.44
CA ARG A 131 2.58 -15.28 7.66
C ARG A 131 1.50 -14.93 8.68
N LEU A 132 0.33 -14.43 8.27
CA LEU A 132 -0.81 -14.21 9.16
C LEU A 132 -1.34 -15.53 9.73
N ALA A 133 -1.44 -16.60 8.92
CA ALA A 133 -1.79 -17.93 9.42
C ALA A 133 -0.73 -18.50 10.39
N ALA A 134 0.56 -18.25 10.14
CA ALA A 134 1.63 -18.66 11.05
C ALA A 134 1.69 -17.82 12.34
N MET A 135 1.31 -16.53 12.29
CA MET A 135 1.23 -15.65 13.45
C MET A 135 -0.01 -15.92 14.31
N ALA A 136 -1.14 -16.31 13.69
CA ALA A 136 -2.35 -16.73 14.40
C ALA A 136 -2.21 -18.12 15.08
N ALA A 137 -1.22 -18.93 14.69
CA ALA A 137 -1.00 -20.29 15.19
C ALA A 137 0.01 -20.40 16.36
N GLN A 138 0.37 -19.29 17.03
CA GLN A 138 1.30 -19.35 18.14
C GLN A 138 0.66 -20.00 19.38
N PRO A 139 1.25 -21.06 19.96
CA PRO A 139 0.67 -21.73 21.12
C PRO A 139 0.73 -20.81 22.34
N ARG A 140 -0.43 -20.57 22.98
CA ARG A 140 -0.46 -19.88 24.27
C ARG A 140 0.24 -20.77 25.31
N ARG A 141 1.31 -20.23 25.90
CA ARG A 141 1.98 -20.83 27.06
C ARG A 141 1.45 -20.19 28.33
N ASP A 142 1.32 -20.99 29.39
CA ASP A 142 0.95 -20.47 30.70
C ASP A 142 2.13 -19.75 31.37
N SER A 143 1.88 -19.14 32.53
CA SER A 143 2.89 -18.40 33.31
C SER A 143 4.05 -19.25 33.82
N LYS A 144 4.04 -20.57 33.58
CA LYS A 144 5.12 -21.52 33.90
C LYS A 144 5.81 -22.08 32.64
N GLY A 145 5.42 -21.63 31.45
CA GLY A 145 6.10 -21.94 30.19
C GLY A 145 5.68 -23.24 29.52
N HIS A 146 4.58 -23.87 29.96
CA HIS A 146 4.09 -25.12 29.39
C HIS A 146 3.20 -24.85 28.17
N CYS A 147 3.39 -25.63 27.09
CA CYS A 147 2.57 -25.55 25.88
C CYS A 147 1.19 -26.20 26.15
N LEU A 148 0.12 -25.40 26.15
CA LEU A 148 -1.25 -25.90 26.19
C LEU A 148 -1.66 -26.33 24.76
N PHE A 149 -1.40 -27.60 24.42
CA PHE A 149 -1.99 -28.21 23.23
C PHE A 149 -3.42 -28.68 23.58
N GLY A 150 -4.39 -27.78 23.42
CA GLY A 150 -5.81 -28.07 23.58
C GLY A 150 -6.44 -28.49 22.26
N MET A 151 -6.61 -29.80 22.10
CA MET A 151 -7.41 -30.46 21.07
C MET A 151 -8.88 -30.10 21.24
N LEU A 152 -9.50 -29.45 20.25
CA LEU A 152 -10.93 -29.59 19.99
C LEU A 152 -11.23 -29.25 18.52
N VAL A 153 -12.15 -30.05 17.99
CA VAL A 153 -12.67 -30.20 16.62
C VAL A 153 -12.99 -28.89 15.91
#